data_AF-A0A3S3BGK0-F1
#
_entry.id   AF-A0A3S3BGK0-F1
#
_cell.length_a   1.000
_cell.length_b   1.000
_cell.length_c   1.000
_cell.angle_alpha   90.00
_cell.angle_beta   90.00
_cell.angle_gamma   90.00
#
_symmetry.space_group_name_H-M   'P 1'
#
loop_
_entity.id
_entity.type
_entity.pdbx_description
1 polymer ?
#
loop_
_entity_poly.entity_id
_entity_poly.type
_entity_poly.pdbx_seq_one_letter_code
_entity_poly.pdbx_strand_id
1 'polypeptide(L)'
;MDTTTIIWIVVAIVIVLVVIALVSVILRQRTRQRRAEAEKIRGTAREESFRVGEREALAEETAAKARGATAEADAKRAEAERLQQRADARSNAAASARKDLDEQFERADEVDPDYDPDRDPEDGTGRRPDRER
;
A
#
# COMPACT_ATOMS: atom_id res chain seq x y z
N MET A 1 -19.49 68.68 64.53
CA MET A 1 -19.32 67.40 63.82
C MET A 1 -19.45 66.32 64.87
N ASP A 2 -20.54 65.57 64.82
CA ASP A 2 -20.91 64.68 65.92
C ASP A 2 -20.08 63.40 65.86
N THR A 3 -19.51 63.01 67.00
CA THR A 3 -18.73 61.78 67.17
C THR A 3 -19.50 60.55 66.68
N THR A 4 -20.83 60.56 66.81
CA THR A 4 -21.74 59.53 66.28
C THR A 4 -21.67 59.41 64.76
N THR A 5 -21.61 60.54 64.03
CA THR A 5 -21.46 60.55 62.57
C THR A 5 -20.11 60.01 62.16
N ILE A 6 -19.05 60.37 62.88
CA ILE A 6 -17.69 59.85 62.65
C ILE A 6 -17.65 58.33 62.85
N ILE A 7 -18.26 57.81 63.92
CA ILE A 7 -18.33 56.37 64.20
C ILE A 7 -19.05 55.61 63.08
N TRP A 8 -20.19 56.11 62.60
CA TRP A 8 -20.92 55.48 61.49
C TRP A 8 -20.14 55.46 60.18
N ILE A 9 -19.40 56.53 59.88
CA ILE A 9 -18.53 56.59 58.69
C ILE A 9 -17.42 55.52 58.79
N VAL A 10 -16.79 55.38 59.96
CA VAL A 10 -15.76 54.36 60.18
C VAL A 10 -16.32 52.94 60.02
N VAL A 11 -17.51 52.67 60.56
CA VAL A 11 -18.18 51.37 60.42
C VAL A 11 -18.51 51.08 58.95
N ALA A 12 -19.01 52.07 58.20
CA ALA A 12 -19.29 51.91 56.77
C ALA A 12 -18.02 51.58 55.97
N ILE A 13 -16.89 52.24 56.27
CA ILE A 13 -15.60 51.96 55.61
C ILE A 13 -15.14 50.53 55.92
N VAL A 14 -15.24 50.08 57.17
CA VAL A 14 -14.88 48.70 57.55
C VAL A 14 -15.73 47.67 56.80
N ILE A 15 -17.04 47.89 56.68
CA ILE A 15 -17.93 47.00 55.92
C ILE A 15 -17.51 46.96 54.45
N VAL A 16 -17.22 48.11 53.84
CA VAL A 16 -16.76 48.18 52.44
C VAL A 16 -15.45 47.40 52.25
N LEU A 17 -14.49 47.53 53.17
CA LEU A 17 -13.22 46.79 53.13
C LEU A 17 -13.43 45.27 53.25
N VAL A 18 -14.36 44.83 54.10
CA VAL A 18 -14.72 43.41 54.24
C VAL A 18 -15.36 42.87 52.95
N VAL A 19 -16.25 43.64 52.32
CA VAL A 19 -16.88 43.25 51.04
C VAL A 19 -15.83 43.15 49.93
N ILE A 20 -14.91 44.11 49.84
CA ILE A 20 -13.81 44.07 48.86
C ILE A 20 -12.92 42.83 49.09
N ALA A 21 -12.58 42.52 50.34
CA ALA A 21 -11.79 41.32 50.67
C ALA A 21 -12.51 40.02 50.28
N LEU A 22 -13.83 39.92 50.53
CA LEU A 22 -14.64 38.75 50.19
C LEU A 22 -14.71 38.52 48.67
N VAL A 23 -14.97 39.60 47.91
CA VAL A 23 -15.03 39.56 46.44
C VAL A 23 -13.67 39.18 45.84
N SER A 24 -12.59 39.67 46.43
CA SER A 24 -11.21 39.35 46.01
C SER A 24 -10.90 37.86 46.10
N VAL A 25 -11.34 37.17 47.16
CA VAL A 25 -11.12 35.73 47.35
C VAL A 25 -11.88 34.91 46.31
N ILE A 26 -13.15 35.27 46.03
CA ILE A 26 -13.99 34.58 45.06
C ILE A 26 -13.42 34.72 43.64
N LEU A 27 -12.97 35.92 43.26
CA LEU A 27 -12.31 36.17 41.97
C LEU A 27 -10.98 35.42 41.85
N ARG A 28 -10.18 35.40 42.93
CA ARG A 28 -8.88 34.71 42.97
C ARG A 28 -9.02 33.18 42.85
N GLN A 29 -10.10 32.61 43.37
CA GLN A 29 -10.42 31.19 43.25
C GLN A 29 -10.79 30.79 41.82
N ARG A 30 -11.49 31.67 41.07
CA ARG A 30 -11.78 31.48 39.63
C ARG A 30 -10.52 31.54 38.75
N THR A 31 -9.53 32.37 39.09
CA THR A 31 -8.26 32.43 38.34
C THR A 31 -7.33 31.23 38.55
N ARG A 32 -7.50 30.47 39.64
CA ARG A 32 -6.72 29.22 39.86
C ARG A 32 -7.24 28.06 39.00
N GLN A 33 -8.55 27.99 38.76
CA GLN A 33 -9.14 26.93 37.93
C GLN A 33 -8.77 27.07 36.45
N ARG A 34 -8.65 28.30 35.93
CA ARG A 34 -8.23 28.54 34.53
C ARG A 34 -6.77 28.18 34.24
N ARG A 35 -5.90 28.14 35.25
CA ARG A 35 -4.52 27.65 35.09
C ARG A 35 -4.44 26.13 35.07
N ALA A 36 -5.31 25.46 35.83
CA ALA A 36 -5.39 23.99 35.85
C ALA A 36 -5.95 23.40 34.53
N GLU A 37 -6.85 24.11 33.83
CA GLU A 37 -7.33 23.68 32.50
C GLU A 37 -6.24 23.78 31.42
N ALA A 38 -5.39 24.80 31.47
CA ALA A 38 -4.29 24.95 30.51
C ALA A 38 -3.19 23.87 30.68
N GLU A 39 -2.93 23.42 31.91
CA GLU A 39 -2.05 22.27 32.17
C GLU A 39 -2.70 20.93 31.79
N LYS A 40 -4.02 20.78 32.00
CA LYS A 40 -4.75 19.59 31.51
C LYS A 40 -4.68 19.47 29.99
N ILE A 41 -4.90 20.56 29.24
CA ILE A 41 -4.84 20.55 27.77
C ILE A 41 -3.41 20.27 27.27
N ARG A 42 -2.37 20.79 27.96
CA ARG A 42 -0.96 20.47 27.64
C ARG A 42 -0.56 19.03 27.99
N GLY A 43 -1.18 18.44 29.01
CA GLY A 43 -1.02 17.03 29.36
C GLY A 43 -1.62 16.11 28.30
N THR A 44 -2.87 16.35 27.90
CA THR A 44 -3.57 15.52 26.91
C THR A 44 -2.92 15.60 25.52
N ALA A 45 -2.43 16.78 25.11
CA ALA A 45 -1.77 16.96 23.82
C ALA A 45 -0.43 16.20 23.70
N ARG A 46 0.29 15.96 24.80
CA ARG A 46 1.53 15.14 24.80
C ARG A 46 1.25 13.64 24.69
N GLU A 47 0.17 13.18 25.29
CA GLU A 47 -0.23 11.77 25.25
C GLU A 47 -0.83 11.41 23.88
N GLU A 48 -1.57 12.34 23.28
CA GLU A 48 -2.16 12.17 21.95
C GLU A 48 -1.11 12.27 20.83
N SER A 49 -0.09 13.13 20.96
CA SER A 49 1.03 13.19 20.02
C SER A 49 1.92 11.94 20.05
N PHE A 50 2.07 11.27 21.20
CA PHE A 50 2.75 9.97 21.27
C PHE A 50 1.99 8.89 20.48
N ARG A 51 0.65 8.85 20.61
CA ARG A 51 -0.22 7.91 19.87
C ARG A 51 -0.28 8.20 18.36
N VAL A 52 -0.18 9.46 17.96
CA VAL A 52 -0.12 9.83 16.53
C VAL A 52 1.25 9.48 15.94
N GLY A 53 2.34 9.72 16.66
CA GLY A 53 3.70 9.36 16.23
C GLY A 53 3.91 7.87 16.05
N GLU A 54 3.34 7.03 16.93
CA GLU A 54 3.38 5.56 16.77
C GLU A 54 2.62 5.10 15.51
N ARG A 55 1.46 5.71 15.22
CA ARG A 55 0.70 5.42 14.01
C ARG A 55 1.39 5.90 12.74
N GLU A 56 2.08 7.03 12.82
CA GLU A 56 2.87 7.56 11.70
C GLU A 56 4.09 6.68 11.41
N ALA A 57 4.78 6.21 12.46
CA ALA A 57 5.88 5.25 12.33
C ALA A 57 5.43 3.91 11.73
N LEU A 58 4.29 3.38 12.17
CA LEU A 58 3.70 2.16 11.58
C LEU A 58 3.27 2.35 10.12
N ALA A 59 2.76 3.53 9.78
CA ALA A 59 2.40 3.87 8.41
C ALA A 59 3.63 3.98 7.51
N GLU A 60 4.72 4.59 8.00
CA GLU A 60 5.98 4.70 7.28
C GLU A 60 6.66 3.34 7.10
N GLU A 61 6.66 2.49 8.14
CA GLU A 61 7.14 1.11 8.07
C GLU A 61 6.34 0.29 7.06
N THR A 62 5.00 0.41 7.09
CA THR A 62 4.12 -0.27 6.14
C THR A 62 4.36 0.21 4.71
N ALA A 63 4.55 1.52 4.52
CA ALA A 63 4.86 2.10 3.22
C ALA A 63 6.23 1.63 2.69
N ALA A 64 7.24 1.54 3.55
CA ALA A 64 8.55 0.99 3.19
C ALA A 64 8.46 -0.49 2.82
N LYS A 65 7.72 -1.29 3.61
CA LYS A 65 7.49 -2.72 3.33
C LYS A 65 6.73 -2.95 2.03
N ALA A 66 5.73 -2.10 1.74
CA ALA A 66 4.99 -2.15 0.48
C ALA A 66 5.92 -1.88 -0.72
N ARG A 67 6.78 -0.87 -0.64
CA ARG A 67 7.78 -0.58 -1.70
C ARG A 67 8.73 -1.75 -1.93
N GLY A 68 9.19 -2.41 -0.86
CA GLY A 68 10.03 -3.61 -0.96
C GLY A 68 9.32 -4.75 -1.67
N ALA A 69 8.08 -5.06 -1.27
CA ALA A 69 7.29 -6.12 -1.89
C ALA A 69 6.99 -5.84 -3.38
N THR A 70 6.74 -4.58 -3.75
CA THR A 70 6.55 -4.20 -5.17
C THR A 70 7.84 -4.41 -5.97
N ALA A 71 8.99 -4.01 -5.44
CA ALA A 71 10.27 -4.20 -6.12
C ALA A 71 10.60 -5.69 -6.35
N GLU A 72 10.31 -6.55 -5.38
CA GLU A 72 10.47 -8.01 -5.52
C GLU A 72 9.51 -8.59 -6.57
N ALA A 73 8.26 -8.11 -6.61
CA ALA A 73 7.29 -8.52 -7.61
C ALA A 73 7.73 -8.12 -9.02
N ASP A 74 8.23 -6.90 -9.20
CA ASP A 74 8.72 -6.41 -10.48
C ASP A 74 9.96 -7.20 -10.96
N ALA A 75 10.88 -7.52 -10.05
CA ALA A 75 12.02 -8.38 -10.35
C ALA A 75 11.57 -9.77 -10.84
N LYS A 76 10.59 -10.37 -10.16
CA LYS A 76 10.03 -11.67 -10.55
C LYS A 76 9.29 -11.62 -11.89
N ARG A 77 8.58 -10.53 -12.17
CA ARG A 77 7.94 -10.30 -13.48
C ARG A 77 8.96 -10.22 -14.59
N ALA A 78 10.04 -9.46 -14.40
CA ALA A 78 11.11 -9.36 -15.38
C ALA A 78 11.78 -10.72 -15.66
N GLU A 79 11.94 -11.57 -14.64
CA GLU A 79 12.45 -12.93 -14.83
C GLU A 79 11.48 -13.81 -15.63
N ALA A 80 10.18 -13.74 -15.31
CA ALA A 80 9.15 -14.47 -16.05
C ALA A 80 9.09 -14.04 -17.53
N GLU A 81 9.16 -12.74 -17.80
CA GLU A 81 9.21 -12.19 -19.17
C GLU A 81 10.43 -12.71 -19.94
N ARG A 82 11.60 -12.78 -19.29
CA ARG A 82 12.81 -13.37 -19.92
C ARG A 82 12.62 -14.85 -20.26
N LEU A 83 11.96 -15.62 -19.38
CA LEU A 83 11.69 -17.03 -19.63
C LEU A 83 10.70 -17.21 -20.79
N GLN A 84 9.66 -16.38 -20.84
CA GLN A 84 8.68 -16.36 -21.94
C GLN A 84 9.35 -16.02 -23.27
N GLN A 85 10.15 -14.95 -23.33
CA GLN A 85 10.90 -14.59 -24.55
C GLN A 85 11.80 -15.74 -25.04
N ARG A 86 12.43 -16.49 -24.13
CA ARG A 86 13.22 -17.67 -24.51
C ARG A 86 12.36 -18.82 -25.04
N ALA A 87 11.18 -19.03 -24.45
CA ALA A 87 10.24 -20.04 -24.93
C ALA A 87 9.73 -19.67 -26.33
N ASP A 88 9.35 -18.40 -26.55
CA ASP A 88 8.89 -17.89 -27.83
C ASP A 88 10.00 -17.95 -28.90
N ALA A 89 11.23 -17.61 -28.55
CA ALA A 89 12.36 -17.76 -29.46
C ALA A 89 12.57 -19.22 -29.88
N ARG A 90 12.43 -20.18 -28.95
CA ARG A 90 12.54 -21.61 -29.26
C ARG A 90 11.37 -22.12 -30.09
N SER A 91 10.14 -21.69 -29.82
CA SER A 91 8.98 -22.10 -30.61
C SER A 91 9.07 -21.55 -32.03
N ASN A 92 9.48 -20.30 -32.20
CA ASN A 92 9.70 -19.67 -33.51
C ASN A 92 10.82 -20.36 -34.29
N ALA A 93 11.93 -20.72 -33.63
CA ALA A 93 13.01 -21.47 -34.27
C ALA A 93 12.54 -22.87 -34.72
N ALA A 94 11.76 -23.57 -33.89
CA ALA A 94 11.19 -24.87 -34.25
C ALA A 94 10.18 -24.76 -35.42
N ALA A 95 9.35 -23.72 -35.43
CA ALA A 95 8.42 -23.46 -36.53
C ALA A 95 9.15 -23.15 -37.84
N SER A 96 10.22 -22.35 -37.77
CA SER A 96 11.06 -22.03 -38.94
C SER A 96 11.74 -23.30 -39.48
N ALA A 97 12.32 -24.13 -38.61
CA ALA A 97 12.95 -25.38 -39.01
C ALA A 97 11.96 -26.37 -39.67
N ARG A 98 10.70 -26.41 -39.20
CA ARG A 98 9.65 -27.20 -39.86
C ARG A 98 9.37 -26.68 -41.27
N LYS A 99 9.21 -25.36 -41.44
CA LYS A 99 8.99 -24.74 -42.75
C LYS A 99 10.14 -25.02 -43.72
N ASP A 100 11.37 -24.91 -43.24
CA ASP A 100 12.57 -25.19 -44.05
C ASP A 100 12.65 -26.67 -44.45
N LEU A 101 12.16 -27.60 -43.62
CA LEU A 101 12.06 -29.02 -43.96
C LEU A 101 10.95 -29.26 -44.99
N ASP A 102 9.77 -28.69 -44.79
CA ASP A 102 8.65 -28.82 -45.73
C ASP A 102 9.04 -28.30 -47.12
N GLU A 103 9.72 -27.15 -47.21
CA GLU A 103 10.25 -26.61 -48.47
C GLU A 103 11.32 -27.52 -49.12
N GLN A 104 12.10 -28.26 -48.32
CA GLN A 104 13.08 -29.21 -48.84
C GLN A 104 12.42 -30.48 -49.38
N PHE A 105 11.38 -30.97 -48.71
CA PHE A 105 10.57 -32.09 -49.21
C PHE A 105 9.87 -31.71 -50.51
N GLU A 106 9.23 -30.54 -50.57
CA GLU A 106 8.57 -30.05 -51.79
C GLU A 106 9.56 -29.94 -52.96
N ARG A 107 10.78 -29.43 -52.71
CA ARG A 107 11.83 -29.37 -53.74
C ARG A 107 12.35 -30.75 -54.14
N ALA A 108 12.41 -31.70 -53.21
CA ALA A 108 12.82 -33.06 -53.53
C ALA A 108 11.78 -33.75 -54.44
N ASP A 109 10.51 -33.60 -54.10
CA ASP A 109 9.37 -34.10 -54.88
C ASP A 109 9.34 -33.48 -56.29
N GLU A 110 9.66 -32.19 -56.44
CA GLU A 110 9.71 -31.52 -57.76
C GLU A 110 10.79 -32.07 -58.69
N VAL A 111 11.91 -32.56 -58.14
CA VAL A 111 13.06 -33.03 -58.92
C VAL A 111 13.01 -34.55 -59.15
N ASP A 112 12.22 -35.28 -58.36
CA ASP A 112 12.11 -36.73 -58.46
C ASP A 112 11.34 -37.13 -59.74
N PRO A 113 11.99 -37.80 -60.71
CA PRO A 113 11.35 -38.24 -61.95
C PRO A 113 10.29 -39.33 -61.72
N ASP A 114 10.27 -39.98 -60.56
CA ASP A 114 9.28 -40.98 -60.17
C ASP A 114 8.13 -40.40 -59.31
N TYR A 115 8.14 -39.08 -59.03
CA TYR A 115 7.07 -38.39 -58.30
C TYR A 115 5.82 -38.20 -59.16
N ASP A 116 4.68 -38.69 -58.64
CA ASP A 116 3.38 -38.61 -59.29
C ASP A 116 2.41 -37.82 -58.39
N PRO A 117 2.07 -36.55 -58.72
CA PRO A 117 1.23 -35.69 -57.90
C PRO A 117 -0.24 -36.15 -57.85
N ASP A 118 -0.67 -37.04 -58.74
CA ASP A 118 -2.03 -37.59 -58.76
C ASP A 118 -2.15 -38.88 -57.93
N ARG A 119 -1.05 -39.38 -57.35
CA ARG A 119 -1.00 -40.61 -56.56
C ARG A 119 -1.23 -40.29 -55.08
N ASP A 120 -2.44 -40.57 -54.60
CA ASP A 120 -2.83 -40.34 -53.20
C ASP A 120 -1.86 -41.05 -52.22
N PRO A 121 -1.32 -40.38 -51.18
CA PRO A 121 -0.35 -40.97 -50.25
C PRO A 121 -0.87 -42.13 -49.38
N GLU A 122 -2.15 -42.50 -49.50
CA GLU A 122 -2.80 -43.48 -48.61
C GLU A 122 -2.47 -44.96 -48.93
N ASP A 123 -1.82 -45.30 -50.05
CA ASP A 123 -1.58 -46.70 -50.44
C ASP A 123 -0.28 -47.33 -49.86
N GLY A 124 0.34 -46.66 -48.87
CA GLY A 124 1.58 -47.13 -48.22
C GLY A 124 1.39 -48.03 -47.00
N THR A 125 0.15 -48.25 -46.52
CA THR A 125 -0.10 -49.15 -45.38
C THR A 125 -0.23 -50.61 -45.82
N GLY A 126 0.90 -51.15 -46.25
CA GLY A 126 1.08 -52.59 -46.38
C GLY A 126 0.73 -53.32 -45.08
N ARG A 127 -0.38 -54.06 -45.13
CA ARG A 127 -0.49 -55.44 -44.60
C ARG A 127 -0.20 -55.61 -43.11
N ARG A 128 -1.24 -55.49 -42.27
CA ARG A 128 -1.32 -56.31 -41.04
C ARG A 128 -1.68 -57.74 -41.48
N PRO A 129 -0.83 -58.76 -41.27
CA PRO A 129 -1.24 -60.13 -41.53
C PRO A 129 -2.26 -60.54 -40.47
N ASP A 130 -3.26 -61.29 -40.93
CA ASP A 130 -4.15 -62.09 -40.12
C ASP A 130 -3.42 -62.74 -38.94
N ARG A 131 -3.98 -62.59 -37.74
CA ARG A 131 -3.71 -63.51 -36.65
C ARG A 131 -5.05 -64.02 -36.14
N GLU A 132 -5.48 -65.10 -36.78
CA GLU A 132 -6.44 -66.05 -36.23
C GLU A 132 -5.91 -66.64 -34.91
N ARG A 133 -6.86 -66.94 -34.03
CA ARG A 133 -6.85 -67.77 -32.80
C ARG A 133 -6.66 -67.06 -31.47
#